data_AF-A0A0F7P7D9-F1
#
_entry.id   AF-A0A0F7P7D9-F1
#
_cell.length_a   1.000
_cell.length_b   1.000
_cell.length_c   1.000
_cell.angle_alpha   90.00
_cell.angle_beta   90.00
_cell.angle_gamma   90.00
#
_symmetry.space_group_name_H-M   'P 1'
#
loop_
_entity.id
_entity.type
_entity.pdbx_description
1 polymer ?
#
loop_
_entity_poly.entity_id
_entity_poly.type
_entity_poly.pdbx_seq_one_letter_code
_entity_poly.pdbx_strand_id
1 'polypeptide(L)'
;MKRRHYLIGIGSVVGSSAAIGTGALTSVEATRDATVNVANENNAFLALEPANSNHGKAFATQDSGNKIGLSFGDPGNGGSGVGQRSVYDFDDVLTVTNQGTQRIYFWVEFFKSDFDALYLYPNGDSSRKLNDGTNSVLTLGVGESANLGVHIDTTSLGTGTETPTMTIRADTNKPGNSGSVESGGDDALVVSQNPNPENDNEFGSIQDAVDAAQGTTILVESGTYDESVSIDKPGLTIEGVGSSSTTIDASGKKRGLDIKADGVTVRDLTVDSAGSGVESGEIEGIFVGNAVGFSDDGGTISIENVNITNVDGTDSGKTTEGIHIKHYDAGDPINGVDIKNVTIDGVDAPDGMWADGGRGANGIKLQSNITNINVTNTKIKDIAGGWSYGVTPTASNTQSGIPKNISFDSVTINNVVASGSDYSSTGVGIDSASGDPASTEVADPNELSFTATNIKDVDIGLVNKNTNHELSVPEGVNIDSDLKNVWNADS
;
A
#
# COMPACT_ATOMS: atom_id res chain seq x y z
N MET A 1 -47.40 -13.51 37.57
CA MET A 1 -47.85 -14.87 37.22
C MET A 1 -46.63 -15.79 37.08
N LYS A 2 -46.78 -17.06 37.45
CA LYS A 2 -45.73 -18.00 37.87
C LYS A 2 -44.64 -18.28 36.82
N ARG A 3 -43.36 -18.19 37.24
CA ARG A 3 -42.16 -18.68 36.53
C ARG A 3 -42.14 -20.21 36.57
N ARG A 4 -41.82 -20.86 35.45
CA ARG A 4 -41.54 -22.31 35.39
C ARG A 4 -40.10 -22.48 34.94
N HIS A 5 -39.26 -22.89 35.87
CA HIS A 5 -37.90 -23.37 35.62
C HIS A 5 -38.00 -24.81 35.12
N TYR A 6 -37.33 -25.13 34.01
CA TYR A 6 -37.02 -26.52 33.66
C TYR A 6 -35.53 -26.75 33.85
N LEU A 7 -35.24 -27.51 34.90
CA LEU A 7 -33.98 -28.15 35.21
C LEU A 7 -34.10 -29.57 34.63
N ILE A 8 -33.19 -29.99 33.76
CA ILE A 8 -33.06 -31.41 33.37
C ILE A 8 -31.64 -31.87 33.65
N GLY A 9 -31.58 -32.99 34.38
CA GLY A 9 -30.44 -33.49 35.11
C GLY A 9 -29.39 -34.19 34.25
N ILE A 10 -28.20 -34.23 34.83
CA ILE A 10 -27.03 -35.01 34.44
C ILE A 10 -27.39 -36.51 34.42
N GLY A 11 -27.16 -37.17 33.28
CA GLY A 11 -27.20 -38.62 33.14
C GLY A 11 -25.80 -39.14 32.79
N SER A 12 -25.21 -39.91 33.70
CA SER A 12 -23.92 -40.59 33.55
C SER A 12 -24.02 -41.77 32.58
N VAL A 13 -23.14 -41.83 31.56
CA VAL A 13 -22.80 -43.08 30.86
C VAL A 13 -21.30 -43.14 30.62
N VAL A 14 -20.70 -44.24 31.08
CA VAL A 14 -19.30 -44.63 30.91
C VAL A 14 -19.15 -45.42 29.61
N GLY A 15 -18.09 -45.16 28.82
CA GLY A 15 -17.52 -46.16 27.91
C GLY A 15 -17.27 -45.75 26.45
N SER A 16 -16.17 -45.01 26.24
CA SER A 16 -15.24 -45.05 25.09
C SER A 16 -15.74 -45.01 23.63
N SER A 17 -15.29 -43.94 22.97
CA SER A 17 -15.08 -43.71 21.52
C SER A 17 -16.30 -43.51 20.60
N ALA A 18 -16.70 -42.24 20.44
CA ALA A 18 -17.24 -41.71 19.18
C ALA A 18 -17.09 -40.18 19.13
N ALA A 19 -16.39 -39.71 18.09
CA ALA A 19 -16.36 -38.36 17.52
C ALA A 19 -16.71 -37.17 18.46
N ILE A 20 -15.66 -36.44 18.89
CA ILE A 20 -15.82 -35.04 19.31
C ILE A 20 -16.21 -34.26 18.04
N GLY A 21 -17.53 -34.12 17.82
CA GLY A 21 -18.04 -33.13 16.89
C GLY A 21 -17.72 -31.76 17.46
N THR A 22 -16.72 -31.09 16.88
CA THR A 22 -16.47 -29.67 17.11
C THR A 22 -17.72 -28.93 16.62
N GLY A 23 -18.55 -28.49 17.55
CA GLY A 23 -19.75 -27.73 17.26
C GLY A 23 -19.38 -26.43 16.56
N ALA A 24 -19.44 -26.44 15.23
CA ALA A 24 -19.44 -25.22 14.44
C ALA A 24 -20.68 -24.42 14.87
N LEU A 25 -20.46 -23.23 15.44
CA LEU A 25 -21.55 -22.28 15.65
C LEU A 25 -22.18 -21.99 14.29
N THR A 26 -23.45 -22.36 14.11
CA THR A 26 -24.18 -22.14 12.86
C THR A 26 -24.82 -20.76 12.77
N SER A 27 -24.89 -20.02 13.87
CA SER A 27 -25.43 -18.66 13.89
C SER A 27 -25.04 -17.95 15.18
N VAL A 28 -24.72 -16.66 15.07
CA VAL A 28 -24.69 -15.73 16.19
C VAL A 28 -25.57 -14.53 15.84
N GLU A 29 -26.44 -14.13 16.75
CA GLU A 29 -27.19 -12.88 16.65
C GLU A 29 -26.61 -11.94 17.71
N ALA A 30 -26.04 -10.82 17.27
CA ALA A 30 -25.48 -9.81 18.14
C ALA A 30 -25.98 -8.44 17.67
N THR A 31 -26.60 -7.68 18.57
CA THR A 31 -26.95 -6.29 18.29
C THR A 31 -25.69 -5.44 18.31
N ARG A 32 -25.47 -4.66 17.25
CA ARG A 32 -24.39 -3.67 17.15
C ARG A 32 -25.04 -2.31 16.87
N ASP A 33 -24.42 -1.25 17.37
CA ASP A 33 -24.83 0.12 17.07
C ASP A 33 -24.23 0.55 15.72
N ALA A 34 -25.01 1.26 14.91
CA ALA A 34 -24.58 1.86 13.65
C ALA A 34 -25.01 3.34 13.61
N THR A 35 -24.08 4.22 13.26
CA THR A 35 -24.33 5.66 13.12
C THR A 35 -24.14 6.05 11.66
N VAL A 36 -25.14 6.73 11.08
CA VAL A 36 -25.09 7.24 9.70
C VAL A 36 -25.26 8.75 9.74
N ASN A 37 -24.26 9.48 9.23
CA ASN A 37 -24.32 10.93 9.06
C ASN A 37 -24.62 11.25 7.59
N VAL A 38 -25.58 12.14 7.36
CA VAL A 38 -25.89 12.64 6.02
C VAL A 38 -25.24 14.02 5.87
N ALA A 39 -24.36 14.15 4.89
CA ALA A 39 -23.65 15.40 4.59
C ALA A 39 -24.27 16.11 3.38
N ASN A 40 -23.97 17.40 3.26
CA ASN A 40 -24.21 18.17 2.03
C ASN A 40 -23.27 17.69 0.93
N GLU A 41 -23.62 17.90 -0.35
CA GLU A 41 -22.84 17.40 -1.50
C GLU A 41 -21.36 17.79 -1.45
N ASN A 42 -21.03 19.03 -1.13
CA ASN A 42 -19.64 19.49 -1.04
C ASN A 42 -18.86 18.90 0.17
N ASN A 43 -19.55 18.27 1.12
CA ASN A 43 -18.97 17.60 2.28
C ASN A 43 -19.19 16.08 2.25
N ALA A 44 -19.73 15.52 1.17
CA ALA A 44 -19.94 14.09 1.01
C ALA A 44 -18.60 13.38 0.72
N PHE A 45 -18.58 12.05 0.84
CA PHE A 45 -17.39 11.25 0.49
C PHE A 45 -16.99 11.42 -0.99
N LEU A 46 -17.96 11.62 -1.88
CA LEU A 46 -17.72 12.16 -3.20
C LEU A 46 -18.29 13.57 -3.23
N ALA A 47 -17.43 14.58 -3.19
CA ALA A 47 -17.86 15.96 -3.16
C ALA A 47 -17.95 16.54 -4.56
N LEU A 48 -19.04 17.27 -4.80
CA LEU A 48 -19.28 17.99 -6.05
C LEU A 48 -19.65 19.44 -5.75
N GLU A 49 -19.02 20.35 -6.47
CA GLU A 49 -19.30 21.78 -6.38
C GLU A 49 -19.11 22.48 -7.73
N PRO A 50 -19.76 23.65 -7.94
CA PRO A 50 -19.42 24.51 -9.06
C PRO A 50 -17.94 24.87 -9.02
N ALA A 51 -17.22 24.66 -10.12
CA ALA A 51 -15.81 25.01 -10.16
C ALA A 51 -15.62 26.52 -9.93
N ASN A 52 -14.52 26.90 -9.27
CA ASN A 52 -14.17 28.30 -9.08
C ASN A 52 -13.60 28.94 -10.36
N SER A 53 -14.35 28.86 -11.45
CA SER A 53 -14.04 29.43 -12.75
C SER A 53 -15.17 30.35 -13.21
N ASN A 54 -14.99 31.04 -14.34
CA ASN A 54 -16.09 31.80 -14.94
C ASN A 54 -17.21 30.88 -15.44
N HIS A 55 -16.87 29.70 -15.95
CA HIS A 55 -17.84 28.73 -16.45
C HIS A 55 -18.57 28.02 -15.32
N GLY A 56 -17.89 27.65 -14.23
CA GLY A 56 -18.56 27.07 -13.05
C GLY A 56 -19.58 28.02 -12.45
N LYS A 57 -19.26 29.33 -12.36
CA LYS A 57 -20.20 30.37 -11.90
C LYS A 57 -21.38 30.61 -12.85
N ALA A 58 -21.19 30.37 -14.15
CA ALA A 58 -22.20 30.65 -15.17
C ALA A 58 -23.13 29.46 -15.43
N PHE A 59 -22.60 28.23 -15.37
CA PHE A 59 -23.26 27.03 -15.88
C PHE A 59 -23.52 25.97 -14.82
N ALA A 60 -22.86 26.03 -13.65
CA ALA A 60 -23.14 25.13 -12.53
C ALA A 60 -23.81 25.89 -11.38
N THR A 61 -24.84 25.29 -10.82
CA THR A 61 -25.55 25.82 -9.65
C THR A 61 -25.66 24.76 -8.58
N GLN A 62 -25.58 25.20 -7.32
CA GLN A 62 -25.90 24.38 -6.17
C GLN A 62 -27.16 24.98 -5.53
N ASP A 63 -28.25 24.22 -5.51
CA ASP A 63 -29.53 24.69 -4.98
C ASP A 63 -29.62 24.56 -3.45
N SER A 64 -30.75 24.98 -2.86
CA SER A 64 -30.98 24.90 -1.40
C SER A 64 -31.07 23.47 -0.84
N GLY A 65 -31.17 22.46 -1.70
CA GLY A 65 -31.06 21.04 -1.34
C GLY A 65 -29.65 20.48 -1.54
N ASN A 66 -28.66 21.34 -1.84
CA ASN A 66 -27.30 21.02 -2.22
C ASN A 66 -27.17 20.14 -3.47
N LYS A 67 -28.20 20.07 -4.31
CA LYS A 67 -28.11 19.37 -5.57
C LYS A 67 -27.33 20.21 -6.57
N ILE A 68 -26.36 19.59 -7.23
CA ILE A 68 -25.66 20.17 -8.36
C ILE A 68 -26.52 20.08 -9.62
N GLY A 69 -26.71 21.21 -10.27
CA GLY A 69 -27.43 21.35 -11.54
C GLY A 69 -26.57 22.06 -12.57
N LEU A 70 -26.61 21.55 -13.81
CA LEU A 70 -25.97 22.17 -14.96
C LEU A 70 -27.03 22.85 -15.84
N SER A 71 -26.80 24.10 -16.22
CA SER A 71 -27.72 24.89 -17.03
C SER A 71 -26.98 25.66 -18.11
N PHE A 72 -27.28 25.36 -19.36
CA PHE A 72 -26.71 26.01 -20.55
C PHE A 72 -27.77 26.84 -21.30
N GLY A 73 -28.64 27.52 -20.53
CA GLY A 73 -29.75 28.33 -21.03
C GLY A 73 -29.43 29.83 -21.14
N ASP A 74 -30.47 30.66 -21.10
CA ASP A 74 -30.38 32.13 -21.22
C ASP A 74 -29.44 32.77 -20.17
N PRO A 75 -28.32 33.38 -20.59
CA PRO A 75 -27.39 34.05 -19.68
C PRO A 75 -27.79 35.51 -19.35
N GLY A 76 -28.96 35.97 -19.79
CA GLY A 76 -29.49 37.32 -19.54
C GLY A 76 -29.01 38.41 -20.49
N ASN A 77 -28.27 38.06 -21.56
CA ASN A 77 -27.68 39.00 -22.52
C ASN A 77 -28.19 38.80 -23.98
N GLY A 78 -29.38 38.23 -24.14
CA GLY A 78 -30.03 38.02 -25.45
C GLY A 78 -29.70 36.70 -26.15
N GLY A 79 -28.85 35.85 -25.55
CA GLY A 79 -28.74 34.43 -25.91
C GLY A 79 -29.79 33.59 -25.19
N SER A 80 -30.12 32.41 -25.72
CA SER A 80 -31.13 31.53 -25.09
C SER A 80 -30.63 30.10 -24.85
N GLY A 81 -29.34 29.86 -25.07
CA GLY A 81 -28.65 28.60 -24.82
C GLY A 81 -27.70 28.19 -25.94
N VAL A 82 -27.37 26.90 -26.00
CA VAL A 82 -26.55 26.32 -27.09
C VAL A 82 -27.27 26.42 -28.44
N GLY A 83 -26.50 26.71 -29.49
CA GLY A 83 -27.00 26.78 -30.86
C GLY A 83 -27.31 25.40 -31.42
N GLN A 84 -28.19 25.35 -32.42
CA GLN A 84 -28.40 24.13 -33.22
C GLN A 84 -27.18 23.83 -34.07
N ARG A 85 -27.03 22.56 -34.47
CA ARG A 85 -26.05 22.15 -35.47
C ARG A 85 -24.61 22.54 -35.10
N SER A 86 -24.29 22.48 -33.82
CA SER A 86 -23.08 23.06 -33.25
C SER A 86 -22.49 22.14 -32.18
N VAL A 87 -21.19 22.26 -31.97
CA VAL A 87 -20.44 21.56 -30.93
C VAL A 87 -19.90 22.59 -29.95
N TYR A 88 -20.06 22.35 -28.65
CA TYR A 88 -19.61 23.22 -27.57
C TYR A 88 -18.78 22.45 -26.55
N ASP A 89 -17.69 23.08 -26.12
CA ASP A 89 -16.87 22.67 -24.98
C ASP A 89 -16.91 23.79 -23.93
N PHE A 90 -17.30 23.45 -22.71
CA PHE A 90 -17.32 24.36 -21.56
C PHE A 90 -16.35 23.84 -20.51
N ASP A 91 -15.14 24.42 -20.45
CA ASP A 91 -14.10 23.99 -19.51
C ASP A 91 -14.39 24.40 -18.07
N ASP A 92 -13.88 23.64 -17.11
CA ASP A 92 -13.93 23.95 -15.68
C ASP A 92 -15.34 24.34 -15.17
N VAL A 93 -16.35 23.50 -15.39
CA VAL A 93 -17.73 23.76 -14.96
C VAL A 93 -17.99 23.20 -13.56
N LEU A 94 -17.50 22.01 -13.27
CA LEU A 94 -17.63 21.34 -11.96
C LEU A 94 -16.27 20.99 -11.39
N THR A 95 -16.17 20.92 -10.07
CA THR A 95 -15.06 20.27 -9.39
C THR A 95 -15.60 19.03 -8.70
N VAL A 96 -14.91 17.90 -8.89
CA VAL A 96 -15.17 16.65 -8.18
C VAL A 96 -13.99 16.35 -7.26
N THR A 97 -14.28 15.92 -6.03
CA THR A 97 -13.26 15.60 -5.03
C THR A 97 -13.57 14.27 -4.36
N ASN A 98 -12.57 13.40 -4.27
CA ASN A 98 -12.68 12.16 -3.48
C ASN A 98 -12.33 12.44 -2.01
N GLN A 99 -13.33 12.67 -1.16
CA GLN A 99 -13.18 12.79 0.29
C GLN A 99 -13.43 11.46 1.03
N GLY A 100 -13.49 10.35 0.28
CA GLY A 100 -13.62 9.02 0.82
C GLY A 100 -12.30 8.50 1.40
N THR A 101 -12.23 7.18 1.57
CA THR A 101 -11.05 6.52 2.15
C THR A 101 -10.34 5.59 1.17
N GLN A 102 -10.80 5.55 -0.08
CA GLN A 102 -10.26 4.68 -1.13
C GLN A 102 -10.24 5.44 -2.44
N ARG A 103 -9.30 5.12 -3.32
CA ARG A 103 -9.33 5.57 -4.71
C ARG A 103 -10.64 5.17 -5.39
N ILE A 104 -11.10 6.03 -6.30
CA ILE A 104 -12.25 5.75 -7.15
C ILE A 104 -11.96 6.05 -8.63
N TYR A 105 -12.71 5.38 -9.49
CA TYR A 105 -12.89 5.71 -10.89
C TYR A 105 -14.24 6.41 -11.04
N PHE A 106 -14.23 7.65 -11.52
CA PHE A 106 -15.40 8.50 -11.70
C PHE A 106 -15.84 8.54 -13.16
N TRP A 107 -17.14 8.42 -13.39
CA TRP A 107 -17.79 8.70 -14.67
C TRP A 107 -19.24 9.11 -14.47
N VAL A 108 -19.91 9.48 -15.55
CA VAL A 108 -21.35 9.75 -15.53
C VAL A 108 -22.08 8.90 -16.56
N GLU A 109 -23.40 8.78 -16.42
CA GLU A 109 -24.30 8.20 -17.40
C GLU A 109 -25.41 9.21 -17.70
N PHE A 110 -25.62 9.52 -18.97
CA PHE A 110 -26.73 10.37 -19.40
C PHE A 110 -27.91 9.53 -19.90
N PHE A 111 -29.09 9.75 -19.32
CA PHE A 111 -30.35 9.14 -19.74
C PHE A 111 -31.19 10.12 -20.55
N LYS A 112 -31.86 9.61 -21.59
CA LYS A 112 -32.78 10.37 -22.46
C LYS A 112 -32.10 11.60 -23.09
N SER A 113 -30.96 11.37 -23.72
CA SER A 113 -30.27 12.39 -24.49
C SER A 113 -30.63 12.25 -25.96
N ASP A 114 -31.30 13.25 -26.53
CA ASP A 114 -31.46 13.38 -27.98
C ASP A 114 -30.21 14.04 -28.62
N PHE A 115 -29.22 14.45 -27.82
CA PHE A 115 -27.93 14.97 -28.30
C PHE A 115 -27.14 13.86 -29.01
N ASP A 116 -26.37 14.26 -30.02
CA ASP A 116 -25.44 13.35 -30.72
C ASP A 116 -24.31 12.90 -29.79
N ALA A 117 -23.84 13.81 -28.94
CA ALA A 117 -22.90 13.55 -27.86
C ALA A 117 -23.14 14.51 -26.69
N LEU A 118 -23.12 13.97 -25.47
CA LEU A 118 -23.16 14.73 -24.22
C LEU A 118 -22.30 13.98 -23.19
N TYR A 119 -21.25 14.62 -22.70
CA TYR A 119 -20.33 14.00 -21.75
C TYR A 119 -19.61 15.03 -20.88
N LEU A 120 -19.07 14.55 -19.75
CA LEU A 120 -18.08 15.31 -18.98
C LEU A 120 -16.67 14.96 -19.46
N TYR A 121 -15.72 15.87 -19.27
CA TYR A 121 -14.32 15.63 -19.55
C TYR A 121 -13.41 16.29 -18.50
N PRO A 122 -12.30 15.66 -18.08
CA PRO A 122 -11.43 16.19 -17.05
C PRO A 122 -10.45 17.24 -17.60
N ASN A 123 -10.11 18.23 -16.77
CA ASN A 123 -8.96 19.14 -16.91
C ASN A 123 -8.83 19.85 -18.26
N GLY A 124 -9.96 20.15 -18.92
CA GLY A 124 -9.95 20.84 -20.21
C GLY A 124 -9.71 19.93 -21.43
N ASP A 125 -9.53 18.62 -21.25
CA ASP A 125 -9.29 17.69 -22.36
C ASP A 125 -10.58 17.02 -22.85
N SER A 126 -11.28 17.68 -23.78
CA SER A 126 -12.55 17.17 -24.36
C SER A 126 -12.41 15.90 -25.21
N SER A 127 -11.19 15.40 -25.42
CA SER A 127 -10.96 14.08 -26.04
C SER A 127 -11.26 12.93 -25.07
N ARG A 128 -11.21 13.17 -23.76
CA ARG A 128 -11.43 12.17 -22.70
C ARG A 128 -12.89 12.18 -22.24
N LYS A 129 -13.67 11.22 -22.75
CA LYS A 129 -15.12 11.19 -22.57
C LYS A 129 -15.52 10.39 -21.33
N LEU A 130 -16.01 11.09 -20.30
CA LEU A 130 -16.57 10.50 -19.09
C LEU A 130 -18.11 10.41 -19.26
N ASN A 131 -18.64 9.37 -19.91
CA ASN A 131 -20.04 9.38 -20.40
C ASN A 131 -20.86 8.10 -20.15
N ASP A 132 -20.20 6.97 -19.90
CA ASP A 132 -20.86 5.68 -19.59
C ASP A 132 -19.90 4.63 -18.98
N GLY A 133 -18.64 4.99 -18.71
CA GLY A 133 -17.63 4.06 -18.21
C GLY A 133 -17.10 3.09 -19.29
N THR A 134 -17.34 3.36 -20.57
CA THR A 134 -16.78 2.55 -21.69
C THR A 134 -15.67 3.27 -22.44
N ASN A 135 -15.66 4.62 -22.46
CA ASN A 135 -14.62 5.41 -23.11
C ASN A 135 -13.48 5.73 -22.14
N SER A 136 -13.66 6.71 -21.27
CA SER A 136 -12.69 7.08 -20.24
C SER A 136 -13.35 7.17 -18.87
N VAL A 137 -12.57 6.92 -17.83
CA VAL A 137 -12.89 7.22 -16.44
C VAL A 137 -11.82 8.13 -15.83
N LEU A 138 -12.22 8.95 -14.89
CA LEU A 138 -11.31 9.81 -14.14
C LEU A 138 -10.90 9.10 -12.85
N THR A 139 -9.61 8.90 -12.66
CA THR A 139 -9.04 8.38 -11.41
C THR A 139 -8.85 9.51 -10.41
N LEU A 140 -9.33 9.29 -9.18
CA LEU A 140 -9.14 10.20 -8.05
C LEU A 140 -8.65 9.40 -6.83
N GLY A 141 -7.41 9.65 -6.42
CA GLY A 141 -6.90 9.27 -5.11
C GLY A 141 -7.61 9.99 -3.96
N VAL A 142 -7.32 9.57 -2.73
CA VAL A 142 -7.93 10.19 -1.53
C VAL A 142 -7.47 11.64 -1.39
N GLY A 143 -8.43 12.56 -1.29
CA GLY A 143 -8.20 14.00 -1.19
C GLY A 143 -7.96 14.69 -2.53
N GLU A 144 -7.86 13.96 -3.64
CA GLU A 144 -7.64 14.56 -4.96
C GLU A 144 -8.93 15.18 -5.54
N SER A 145 -8.72 16.23 -6.32
CA SER A 145 -9.77 17.00 -6.98
C SER A 145 -9.43 17.25 -8.44
N ALA A 146 -10.40 17.05 -9.34
CA ALA A 146 -10.28 17.43 -10.74
C ALA A 146 -11.40 18.40 -11.13
N ASN A 147 -11.08 19.31 -12.06
CA ASN A 147 -12.09 20.10 -12.74
C ASN A 147 -12.66 19.32 -13.92
N LEU A 148 -13.97 19.41 -14.11
CA LEU A 148 -14.70 18.77 -15.18
C LEU A 148 -15.32 19.83 -16.08
N GLY A 149 -15.05 19.73 -17.38
CA GLY A 149 -15.78 20.42 -18.41
C GLY A 149 -16.99 19.63 -18.92
N VAL A 150 -17.78 20.25 -19.79
CA VAL A 150 -18.98 19.66 -20.40
C VAL A 150 -18.93 19.81 -21.91
N HIS A 151 -19.05 18.69 -22.62
CA HIS A 151 -19.15 18.65 -24.07
C HIS A 151 -20.60 18.47 -24.51
N ILE A 152 -21.05 19.26 -25.48
CA ILE A 152 -22.42 19.21 -26.01
C ILE A 152 -22.38 19.26 -27.54
N ASP A 153 -22.91 18.21 -28.19
CA ASP A 153 -23.10 18.14 -29.64
C ASP A 153 -24.60 18.16 -30.00
N THR A 154 -25.01 19.22 -30.69
CA THR A 154 -26.40 19.46 -31.14
C THR A 154 -26.57 19.25 -32.65
N THR A 155 -25.67 18.52 -33.31
CA THR A 155 -25.62 18.41 -34.78
C THR A 155 -26.94 17.90 -35.40
N SER A 156 -27.62 16.98 -34.74
CA SER A 156 -28.91 16.41 -35.14
C SER A 156 -30.12 17.12 -34.54
N LEU A 157 -29.92 18.04 -33.59
CA LEU A 157 -31.00 18.64 -32.81
C LEU A 157 -31.68 19.84 -33.49
N GLY A 158 -32.99 19.93 -33.25
CA GLY A 158 -33.83 21.08 -33.56
C GLY A 158 -33.80 22.14 -32.45
N THR A 159 -34.73 23.09 -32.51
CA THR A 159 -34.88 24.13 -31.48
C THR A 159 -35.85 23.59 -30.46
N GLY A 160 -35.51 23.66 -29.19
CA GLY A 160 -36.34 23.13 -28.12
C GLY A 160 -35.61 23.22 -26.79
N THR A 161 -36.21 22.64 -25.76
CA THR A 161 -35.59 22.47 -24.46
C THR A 161 -35.39 21.00 -24.23
N GLU A 162 -34.13 20.59 -24.13
CA GLU A 162 -33.74 19.23 -23.74
C GLU A 162 -33.44 19.20 -22.24
N THR A 163 -33.87 18.14 -21.57
CA THR A 163 -33.66 17.94 -20.13
C THR A 163 -33.08 16.55 -19.84
N PRO A 164 -31.85 16.26 -20.32
CA PRO A 164 -31.21 14.99 -20.05
C PRO A 164 -30.99 14.82 -18.54
N THR A 165 -31.06 13.58 -18.07
CA THR A 165 -30.77 13.27 -16.67
C THR A 165 -29.39 12.63 -16.58
N MET A 166 -28.53 13.17 -15.72
CA MET A 166 -27.20 12.65 -15.45
C MET A 166 -27.22 11.82 -14.16
N THR A 167 -26.64 10.62 -14.21
CA THR A 167 -26.30 9.82 -13.03
C THR A 167 -24.80 9.85 -12.85
N ILE A 168 -24.35 10.15 -11.65
CA ILE A 168 -22.93 10.15 -11.30
C ILE A 168 -22.56 8.78 -10.75
N ARG A 169 -21.44 8.24 -11.21
CA ARG A 169 -20.89 6.97 -10.74
C ARG A 169 -19.46 7.15 -10.29
N ALA A 170 -19.15 6.50 -9.18
CA ALA A 170 -17.82 6.31 -8.67
C ALA A 170 -17.74 4.89 -8.13
N ASP A 171 -16.73 4.14 -8.55
CA ASP A 171 -16.48 2.77 -8.09
C ASP A 171 -14.99 2.59 -7.83
N THR A 172 -14.64 1.68 -6.93
CA THR A 172 -13.24 1.31 -6.68
C THR A 172 -12.66 0.44 -7.80
N ASN A 173 -13.52 -0.16 -8.62
CA ASN A 173 -13.12 -0.97 -9.77
C ASN A 173 -13.33 -0.20 -11.07
N LYS A 174 -12.34 -0.25 -11.97
CA LYS A 174 -12.46 0.34 -13.30
C LYS A 174 -13.53 -0.39 -14.10
N PRO A 175 -14.49 0.31 -14.74
CA PRO A 175 -15.51 -0.34 -15.54
C PRO A 175 -14.93 -0.82 -16.88
N GLY A 176 -14.88 -2.15 -17.07
CA GLY A 176 -14.50 -2.79 -18.32
C GLY A 176 -13.18 -2.28 -18.91
N ASN A 177 -13.16 -2.10 -20.23
CA ASN A 177 -11.96 -1.70 -20.98
C ASN A 177 -11.82 -0.18 -21.14
N SER A 178 -12.46 0.61 -20.26
CA SER A 178 -12.32 2.07 -20.30
C SER A 178 -10.85 2.49 -20.13
N GLY A 179 -10.46 3.55 -20.84
CA GLY A 179 -9.22 4.26 -20.57
C GLY A 179 -9.29 4.98 -19.22
N SER A 180 -8.15 5.21 -18.60
CA SER A 180 -8.05 5.87 -17.30
C SER A 180 -7.22 7.15 -17.42
N VAL A 181 -7.71 8.23 -16.82
CA VAL A 181 -7.06 9.54 -16.80
C VAL A 181 -6.91 9.98 -15.36
N GLU A 182 -5.74 10.46 -14.98
CA GLU A 182 -5.46 10.98 -13.64
C GLU A 182 -6.06 12.38 -13.44
N SER A 183 -6.15 12.79 -12.16
CA SER A 183 -6.60 14.13 -11.78
C SER A 183 -5.75 15.26 -12.39
N GLY A 184 -4.52 14.99 -12.83
CA GLY A 184 -3.65 15.93 -13.53
C GLY A 184 -3.93 16.08 -15.04
N GLY A 185 -4.78 15.22 -15.62
CA GLY A 185 -5.07 15.18 -17.05
C GLY A 185 -4.15 14.25 -17.85
N ASP A 186 -3.16 13.62 -17.19
CA ASP A 186 -2.32 12.59 -17.80
C ASP A 186 -3.03 11.24 -17.84
N ASP A 187 -2.69 10.40 -18.81
CA ASP A 187 -3.20 9.03 -18.85
C ASP A 187 -2.58 8.20 -17.71
N ALA A 188 -3.44 7.57 -16.92
CA ALA A 188 -2.98 6.66 -15.88
C ALA A 188 -2.43 5.40 -16.55
N LEU A 189 -1.27 4.92 -16.09
CA LEU A 189 -0.80 3.60 -16.47
C LEU A 189 -1.55 2.57 -15.62
N VAL A 190 -2.18 1.61 -16.28
CA VAL A 190 -2.98 0.58 -15.62
C VAL A 190 -2.35 -0.78 -15.89
N VAL A 191 -2.21 -1.60 -14.87
CA VAL A 191 -1.80 -2.99 -14.98
C VAL A 191 -3.02 -3.86 -14.74
N SER A 192 -3.32 -4.76 -15.67
CA SER A 192 -4.46 -5.66 -15.61
C SER A 192 -4.07 -7.07 -16.01
N GLN A 193 -4.77 -8.06 -15.46
CA GLN A 193 -4.65 -9.46 -15.90
C GLN A 193 -5.14 -9.69 -17.33
N ASN A 194 -5.97 -8.78 -17.86
CA ASN A 194 -6.50 -8.85 -19.22
C ASN A 194 -6.39 -7.48 -19.90
N PRO A 195 -5.16 -7.01 -20.18
CA PRO A 195 -4.97 -5.67 -20.73
C PRO A 195 -5.62 -5.57 -22.12
N ASN A 196 -6.23 -4.43 -22.41
CA ASN A 196 -6.75 -4.13 -23.74
C ASN A 196 -5.58 -3.82 -24.69
N PRO A 197 -5.34 -4.63 -25.74
CA PRO A 197 -4.22 -4.40 -26.66
C PRO A 197 -4.37 -3.13 -27.51
N GLU A 198 -5.53 -2.48 -27.49
CA GLU A 198 -5.77 -1.19 -28.16
C GLU A 198 -5.49 0.02 -27.24
N ASN A 199 -5.17 -0.20 -25.96
CA ASN A 199 -4.86 0.86 -25.01
C ASN A 199 -3.37 0.81 -24.65
N ASP A 200 -2.59 1.76 -25.18
CA ASP A 200 -1.15 1.86 -24.96
C ASP A 200 -0.75 2.14 -23.50
N ASN A 201 -1.72 2.47 -22.64
CA ASN A 201 -1.50 2.72 -21.21
C ASN A 201 -1.95 1.53 -20.33
N GLU A 202 -2.35 0.40 -20.92
CA GLU A 202 -2.73 -0.80 -20.18
C GLU A 202 -1.73 -1.93 -20.40
N PHE A 203 -1.19 -2.47 -19.29
CA PHE A 203 -0.08 -3.42 -19.29
C PHE A 203 -0.49 -4.74 -18.66
N GLY A 204 0.09 -5.83 -19.14
CA GLY A 204 -0.12 -7.17 -18.56
C GLY A 204 0.77 -7.48 -17.36
N SER A 205 1.82 -6.67 -17.15
CA SER A 205 2.76 -6.80 -16.04
C SER A 205 3.05 -5.43 -15.43
N ILE A 206 3.41 -5.43 -14.15
CA ILE A 206 3.81 -4.23 -13.42
C ILE A 206 5.16 -3.74 -13.96
N GLN A 207 6.10 -4.64 -14.27
CA GLN A 207 7.39 -4.24 -14.84
C GLN A 207 7.24 -3.50 -16.17
N ASP A 208 6.39 -3.95 -17.09
CA ASP A 208 6.19 -3.24 -18.35
C ASP A 208 5.62 -1.82 -18.13
N ALA A 209 4.71 -1.67 -17.16
CA ALA A 209 4.20 -0.35 -16.77
C ALA A 209 5.29 0.51 -16.13
N VAL A 210 6.13 -0.05 -15.27
CA VAL A 210 7.29 0.64 -14.70
C VAL A 210 8.23 1.10 -15.81
N ASP A 211 8.52 0.26 -16.80
CA ASP A 211 9.37 0.57 -17.95
C ASP A 211 8.79 1.66 -18.85
N ALA A 212 7.46 1.75 -18.96
CA ALA A 212 6.76 2.79 -19.71
C ALA A 212 6.59 4.11 -18.93
N ALA A 213 6.55 4.07 -17.59
CA ALA A 213 6.24 5.22 -16.75
C ALA A 213 7.21 6.39 -16.93
N GLN A 214 6.68 7.61 -16.83
CA GLN A 214 7.49 8.85 -16.88
C GLN A 214 7.43 9.61 -15.54
N GLY A 215 7.34 8.88 -14.42
CA GLY A 215 7.23 9.44 -13.06
C GLY A 215 5.79 9.58 -12.55
N THR A 216 4.87 8.78 -13.10
CA THR A 216 3.42 8.79 -12.81
C THR A 216 3.01 7.72 -11.79
N THR A 217 1.72 7.68 -11.46
CA THR A 217 1.10 6.54 -10.77
C THR A 217 0.89 5.38 -11.74
N ILE A 218 1.17 4.17 -11.27
CA ILE A 218 0.82 2.89 -11.88
C ILE A 218 -0.26 2.26 -11.01
N LEU A 219 -1.43 2.08 -11.60
CA LEU A 219 -2.61 1.47 -10.99
C LEU A 219 -2.58 -0.02 -11.27
N VAL A 220 -2.55 -0.86 -10.25
CA VAL A 220 -2.53 -2.31 -10.41
C VAL A 220 -3.90 -2.88 -10.05
N GLU A 221 -4.62 -3.38 -11.05
CA GLU A 221 -5.92 -4.02 -10.84
C GLU A 221 -5.77 -5.33 -10.05
N SER A 222 -6.89 -5.81 -9.50
CA SER A 222 -6.90 -7.07 -8.76
C SER A 222 -6.40 -8.22 -9.63
N GLY A 223 -5.53 -9.05 -9.08
CA GLY A 223 -4.91 -10.15 -9.78
C GLY A 223 -3.66 -10.65 -9.08
N THR A 224 -3.13 -11.76 -9.58
CA THR A 224 -1.84 -12.30 -9.19
C THR A 224 -0.88 -12.16 -10.36
N TYR A 225 0.19 -11.42 -10.17
CA TYR A 225 1.18 -11.11 -11.18
C TYR A 225 2.47 -11.87 -10.86
N ASP A 226 2.80 -12.89 -11.66
CA ASP A 226 4.06 -13.64 -11.53
C ASP A 226 5.21 -12.80 -12.09
N GLU A 227 5.87 -12.05 -11.22
CA GLU A 227 6.95 -11.16 -11.60
C GLU A 227 7.87 -10.79 -10.44
N SER A 228 8.94 -10.11 -10.79
CA SER A 228 9.82 -9.41 -9.87
C SER A 228 9.93 -8.00 -10.42
N VAL A 229 9.62 -6.99 -9.61
CA VAL A 229 9.46 -5.61 -10.08
C VAL A 229 10.65 -4.77 -9.62
N SER A 230 11.44 -4.29 -10.58
CA SER A 230 12.57 -3.38 -10.37
C SER A 230 12.14 -1.95 -10.67
N ILE A 231 12.21 -1.09 -9.66
CA ILE A 231 11.73 0.30 -9.72
C ILE A 231 12.95 1.23 -9.68
N ASP A 232 13.39 1.67 -10.85
CA ASP A 232 14.56 2.53 -11.03
C ASP A 232 14.21 3.97 -11.43
N LYS A 233 12.92 4.32 -11.42
CA LYS A 233 12.41 5.65 -11.72
C LYS A 233 12.01 6.38 -10.43
N PRO A 234 12.59 7.55 -10.15
CA PRO A 234 12.28 8.29 -8.93
C PRO A 234 10.84 8.80 -8.94
N GLY A 235 10.25 8.92 -7.76
CA GLY A 235 8.90 9.48 -7.57
C GLY A 235 7.74 8.59 -8.05
N LEU A 236 8.01 7.37 -8.50
CA LEU A 236 6.98 6.49 -9.03
C LEU A 236 6.05 5.98 -7.92
N THR A 237 4.74 5.96 -8.19
CA THR A 237 3.77 5.30 -7.29
C THR A 237 3.27 4.01 -7.93
N ILE A 238 3.36 2.89 -7.23
CA ILE A 238 2.70 1.62 -7.58
C ILE A 238 1.61 1.35 -6.55
N GLU A 239 0.37 1.28 -6.99
CA GLU A 239 -0.77 1.11 -6.10
C GLU A 239 -1.71 0.03 -6.59
N GLY A 240 -1.83 -1.03 -5.78
CA GLY A 240 -2.86 -2.04 -5.98
C GLY A 240 -4.24 -1.51 -5.59
N VAL A 241 -5.29 -2.13 -6.11
CA VAL A 241 -6.67 -1.85 -5.67
C VAL A 241 -6.96 -2.35 -4.24
N GLY A 242 -6.00 -3.03 -3.60
CA GLY A 242 -6.09 -3.53 -2.24
C GLY A 242 -5.15 -4.70 -1.98
N SER A 243 -4.58 -4.76 -0.77
CA SER A 243 -3.63 -5.79 -0.38
C SER A 243 -4.22 -7.19 -0.29
N SER A 244 -5.54 -7.34 -0.23
CA SER A 244 -6.22 -8.64 -0.30
C SER A 244 -6.57 -9.10 -1.71
N SER A 245 -6.40 -8.26 -2.73
CA SER A 245 -6.85 -8.51 -4.10
C SER A 245 -5.76 -8.34 -5.15
N THR A 246 -4.66 -7.66 -4.81
CA THR A 246 -3.52 -7.43 -5.70
C THR A 246 -2.29 -8.12 -5.12
N THR A 247 -1.71 -9.07 -5.86
CA THR A 247 -0.58 -9.88 -5.41
C THR A 247 0.53 -9.88 -6.45
N ILE A 248 1.74 -9.52 -6.05
CA ILE A 248 2.98 -9.85 -6.76
C ILE A 248 3.42 -11.23 -6.26
N ASP A 249 3.36 -12.23 -7.12
CA ASP A 249 3.88 -13.58 -6.85
C ASP A 249 5.34 -13.64 -7.33
N ALA A 250 6.25 -13.69 -6.37
CA ALA A 250 7.68 -13.70 -6.59
C ALA A 250 8.28 -15.12 -6.53
N SER A 251 7.46 -16.16 -6.70
CA SER A 251 7.91 -17.54 -6.81
C SER A 251 9.00 -17.71 -7.86
N GLY A 252 10.09 -18.40 -7.52
CA GLY A 252 11.26 -18.57 -8.38
C GLY A 252 12.08 -17.29 -8.61
N LYS A 253 11.75 -16.17 -7.95
CA LYS A 253 12.48 -14.89 -8.02
C LYS A 253 13.15 -14.63 -6.68
N LYS A 254 14.30 -13.95 -6.70
CA LYS A 254 15.00 -13.56 -5.45
C LYS A 254 14.23 -12.51 -4.66
N ARG A 255 13.48 -11.68 -5.38
CA ARG A 255 12.81 -10.50 -4.84
C ARG A 255 11.43 -10.32 -5.41
N GLY A 256 10.50 -9.86 -4.60
CA GLY A 256 9.24 -9.33 -5.11
C GLY A 256 9.40 -7.92 -5.64
N LEU A 257 9.87 -7.00 -4.80
CA LEU A 257 10.13 -5.62 -5.17
C LEU A 257 11.60 -5.24 -4.94
N ASP A 258 12.18 -4.52 -5.90
CA ASP A 258 13.54 -4.01 -5.89
C ASP A 258 13.51 -2.49 -6.15
N ILE A 259 13.39 -1.70 -5.07
CA ILE A 259 13.27 -0.24 -5.08
C ILE A 259 14.68 0.36 -5.17
N LYS A 260 15.02 0.90 -6.34
CA LYS A 260 16.36 1.44 -6.66
C LYS A 260 16.40 2.96 -6.79
N ALA A 261 15.26 3.62 -6.67
CA ALA A 261 15.13 5.07 -6.82
C ALA A 261 14.40 5.70 -5.63
N ASP A 262 14.68 6.98 -5.41
CA ASP A 262 14.11 7.78 -4.33
C ASP A 262 12.67 8.22 -4.60
N GLY A 263 11.94 8.57 -3.55
CA GLY A 263 10.56 9.07 -3.63
C GLY A 263 9.52 8.05 -4.12
N VAL A 264 9.89 6.77 -4.19
CA VAL A 264 8.99 5.70 -4.65
C VAL A 264 7.94 5.41 -3.58
N THR A 265 6.68 5.30 -3.99
CA THR A 265 5.58 4.81 -3.15
C THR A 265 5.10 3.46 -3.66
N VAL A 266 5.05 2.46 -2.78
CA VAL A 266 4.37 1.18 -3.04
C VAL A 266 3.26 1.01 -2.01
N ARG A 267 2.03 0.79 -2.47
CA ARG A 267 0.91 0.61 -1.54
C ARG A 267 -0.19 -0.32 -2.02
N ASP A 268 -0.98 -0.77 -1.06
CA ASP A 268 -2.25 -1.48 -1.27
C ASP A 268 -2.11 -2.78 -2.09
N LEU A 269 -1.07 -3.57 -1.82
CA LEU A 269 -0.79 -4.85 -2.49
C LEU A 269 -0.16 -5.87 -1.54
N THR A 270 -0.06 -7.12 -1.99
CA THR A 270 0.71 -8.18 -1.34
C THR A 270 1.93 -8.54 -2.19
N VAL A 271 3.07 -8.76 -1.54
CA VAL A 271 4.25 -9.43 -2.12
C VAL A 271 4.35 -10.81 -1.50
N ASP A 272 4.30 -11.85 -2.32
CA ASP A 272 4.24 -13.23 -1.84
C ASP A 272 5.34 -14.11 -2.43
N SER A 273 5.74 -15.13 -1.69
CA SER A 273 6.51 -16.28 -2.18
C SER A 273 7.90 -15.96 -2.75
N ALA A 274 8.48 -14.80 -2.40
CA ALA A 274 9.84 -14.44 -2.79
C ALA A 274 10.85 -15.50 -2.31
N GLY A 275 11.73 -15.93 -3.21
CA GLY A 275 12.77 -16.92 -2.96
C GLY A 275 12.34 -18.38 -3.05
N SER A 276 11.04 -18.68 -3.07
CA SER A 276 10.57 -20.06 -3.18
C SER A 276 11.12 -20.70 -4.47
N GLY A 277 11.85 -21.81 -4.33
CA GLY A 277 12.53 -22.48 -5.46
C GLY A 277 13.81 -21.79 -5.96
N VAL A 278 14.39 -20.85 -5.21
CA VAL A 278 15.67 -20.18 -5.53
C VAL A 278 16.82 -20.79 -4.73
N GLU A 279 17.75 -21.43 -5.44
CA GLU A 279 18.88 -22.16 -4.82
C GLU A 279 20.12 -21.28 -4.53
N SER A 280 20.12 -19.99 -4.90
CA SER A 280 21.27 -19.13 -4.65
C SER A 280 20.99 -17.63 -4.63
N GLY A 281 21.58 -16.92 -3.67
CA GLY A 281 21.53 -15.45 -3.57
C GLY A 281 20.77 -14.97 -2.34
N GLU A 282 20.97 -13.71 -1.95
CA GLU A 282 20.13 -13.08 -0.93
C GLU A 282 18.68 -13.05 -1.43
N ILE A 283 17.74 -13.27 -0.51
CA ILE A 283 16.30 -13.37 -0.77
C ILE A 283 15.60 -12.29 0.03
N GLU A 284 14.81 -11.45 -0.63
CA GLU A 284 14.15 -10.32 0.00
C GLU A 284 12.71 -10.19 -0.50
N GLY A 285 11.73 -10.04 0.40
CA GLY A 285 10.38 -9.66 -0.04
C GLY A 285 10.42 -8.32 -0.77
N ILE A 286 10.93 -7.31 -0.07
CA ILE A 286 11.22 -5.97 -0.62
C ILE A 286 12.67 -5.58 -0.32
N PHE A 287 13.38 -5.16 -1.36
CA PHE A 287 14.71 -4.56 -1.25
C PHE A 287 14.65 -3.07 -1.54
N VAL A 288 15.34 -2.26 -0.73
CA VAL A 288 15.53 -0.83 -0.95
C VAL A 288 17.02 -0.52 -0.99
N GLY A 289 17.49 -0.03 -2.13
CA GLY A 289 18.87 0.37 -2.34
C GLY A 289 19.36 0.01 -3.74
N ASN A 290 20.53 0.49 -4.10
CA ASN A 290 21.10 0.23 -5.42
C ASN A 290 22.61 0.03 -5.36
N ALA A 291 23.04 -1.20 -5.62
CA ALA A 291 24.46 -1.58 -5.59
C ALA A 291 25.33 -0.88 -6.64
N VAL A 292 24.73 -0.37 -7.72
CA VAL A 292 25.44 0.41 -8.75
C VAL A 292 25.36 1.92 -8.53
N GLY A 293 24.69 2.37 -7.46
CA GLY A 293 24.55 3.78 -7.07
C GLY A 293 23.08 4.16 -6.87
N PHE A 294 22.71 4.48 -5.63
CA PHE A 294 21.43 5.09 -5.29
C PHE A 294 21.57 6.62 -5.35
N SER A 295 20.53 7.32 -5.82
CA SER A 295 20.48 8.78 -5.79
C SER A 295 19.33 9.21 -4.90
N ASP A 296 19.64 9.95 -3.84
CA ASP A 296 18.69 10.48 -2.87
C ASP A 296 18.47 11.97 -3.18
N ASP A 297 17.29 12.30 -3.69
CA ASP A 297 16.90 13.65 -4.11
C ASP A 297 16.04 14.35 -3.02
N GLY A 298 15.99 13.78 -1.81
CA GLY A 298 15.21 14.27 -0.67
C GLY A 298 13.73 13.86 -0.69
N GLY A 299 13.35 12.89 -1.53
CA GLY A 299 12.07 12.22 -1.45
C GLY A 299 11.97 11.29 -0.24
N THR A 300 10.76 10.80 0.05
CA THR A 300 10.55 9.73 1.02
C THR A 300 10.11 8.49 0.27
N ILE A 301 10.74 7.36 0.55
CA ILE A 301 10.26 6.06 0.06
C ILE A 301 9.16 5.58 0.98
N SER A 302 7.98 5.28 0.45
CA SER A 302 6.81 4.86 1.23
C SER A 302 6.38 3.44 0.89
N ILE A 303 6.29 2.57 1.89
CA ILE A 303 5.72 1.22 1.80
C ILE A 303 4.48 1.19 2.69
N GLU A 304 3.29 1.25 2.09
CA GLU A 304 2.04 1.50 2.82
C GLU A 304 0.97 0.44 2.58
N ASN A 305 0.38 -0.11 3.65
CA ASN A 305 -0.68 -1.12 3.54
C ASN A 305 -0.27 -2.33 2.67
N VAL A 306 0.98 -2.78 2.86
CA VAL A 306 1.55 -3.92 2.12
C VAL A 306 1.60 -5.16 3.02
N ASN A 307 1.21 -6.31 2.49
CA ASN A 307 1.52 -7.60 3.11
C ASN A 307 2.73 -8.23 2.41
N ILE A 308 3.66 -8.78 3.18
CA ILE A 308 4.82 -9.51 2.70
C ILE A 308 4.74 -10.90 3.31
N THR A 309 4.52 -11.92 2.48
CA THR A 309 4.21 -13.27 2.94
C THR A 309 5.11 -14.33 2.30
N ASN A 310 5.38 -15.40 3.04
CA ASN A 310 6.06 -16.60 2.54
C ASN A 310 7.42 -16.31 1.86
N VAL A 311 8.25 -15.45 2.45
CA VAL A 311 9.59 -15.20 1.95
C VAL A 311 10.48 -16.39 2.35
N ASP A 312 10.83 -17.22 1.37
CA ASP A 312 11.49 -18.50 1.58
C ASP A 312 12.87 -18.49 0.93
N GLY A 313 13.91 -18.36 1.75
CA GLY A 313 15.29 -18.52 1.30
C GLY A 313 15.95 -19.79 1.80
N THR A 314 15.20 -20.78 2.28
CA THR A 314 15.72 -22.00 2.92
C THR A 314 16.73 -22.77 2.04
N ASP A 315 16.57 -22.70 0.72
CA ASP A 315 17.48 -23.33 -0.26
C ASP A 315 18.56 -22.38 -0.82
N SER A 316 18.53 -21.09 -0.48
CA SER A 316 19.37 -20.05 -1.11
C SER A 316 20.86 -20.06 -0.70
N GLY A 317 21.16 -20.71 0.43
CA GLY A 317 22.47 -20.68 1.08
C GLY A 317 22.91 -19.28 1.59
N LYS A 318 22.00 -18.30 1.62
CA LYS A 318 22.21 -16.91 2.02
C LYS A 318 21.14 -16.46 3.03
N THR A 319 21.20 -15.19 3.42
CA THR A 319 20.21 -14.61 4.34
C THR A 319 18.88 -14.35 3.64
N THR A 320 17.84 -14.24 4.45
CA THR A 320 16.48 -14.02 3.99
C THR A 320 15.87 -12.87 4.78
N GLU A 321 15.21 -11.95 4.08
CA GLU A 321 14.69 -10.72 4.66
C GLU A 321 13.27 -10.43 4.17
N GLY A 322 12.36 -10.06 5.07
CA GLY A 322 11.05 -9.53 4.67
C GLY A 322 11.21 -8.19 3.95
N ILE A 323 11.85 -7.24 4.62
CA ILE A 323 12.31 -5.97 4.05
C ILE A 323 13.79 -5.79 4.33
N HIS A 324 14.58 -5.43 3.31
CA HIS A 324 15.99 -5.07 3.46
C HIS A 324 16.26 -3.69 2.88
N ILE A 325 16.64 -2.75 3.74
CA ILE A 325 17.08 -1.40 3.35
C ILE A 325 18.59 -1.35 3.50
N LYS A 326 19.30 -1.07 2.40
CA LYS A 326 20.76 -1.14 2.36
C LYS A 326 21.37 -0.05 1.51
N HIS A 327 22.25 0.72 2.14
CA HIS A 327 23.12 1.65 1.44
C HIS A 327 24.35 0.94 0.84
N TYR A 328 24.81 1.44 -0.31
CA TYR A 328 26.07 1.08 -0.94
C TYR A 328 26.88 2.34 -1.24
N ASP A 329 28.20 2.29 -0.99
CA ASP A 329 29.13 3.41 -1.15
C ASP A 329 29.23 3.94 -2.60
N ALA A 330 28.67 3.19 -3.56
CA ALA A 330 28.57 3.62 -4.96
C ALA A 330 27.59 4.77 -5.18
N GLY A 331 26.70 5.05 -4.21
CA GLY A 331 25.71 6.13 -4.30
C GLY A 331 25.49 6.86 -2.97
N ASP A 332 24.49 7.72 -2.97
CA ASP A 332 24.11 8.54 -1.83
C ASP A 332 23.55 7.69 -0.69
N PRO A 333 23.76 8.09 0.59
CA PRO A 333 23.07 7.51 1.73
C PRO A 333 21.56 7.56 1.54
N ILE A 334 20.85 6.52 1.99
CA ILE A 334 19.38 6.49 1.91
C ILE A 334 18.82 7.24 3.13
N ASN A 335 18.04 8.28 2.87
CA ASN A 335 17.49 9.17 3.88
C ASN A 335 15.98 9.33 3.71
N GLY A 336 15.21 8.64 4.56
CA GLY A 336 13.75 8.73 4.53
C GLY A 336 13.10 7.48 3.95
N VAL A 337 12.71 6.56 4.83
CA VAL A 337 11.85 5.43 4.46
C VAL A 337 10.75 5.28 5.49
N ASP A 338 9.50 5.31 5.01
CA ASP A 338 8.30 5.13 5.80
C ASP A 338 7.69 3.75 5.52
N ILE A 339 7.67 2.89 6.54
CA ILE A 339 7.05 1.57 6.51
C ILE A 339 5.78 1.65 7.37
N LYS A 340 4.61 1.64 6.75
CA LYS A 340 3.35 1.97 7.42
C LYS A 340 2.26 0.95 7.14
N ASN A 341 1.59 0.48 8.19
CA ASN A 341 0.50 -0.51 8.06
C ASN A 341 0.95 -1.78 7.33
N VAL A 342 2.19 -2.23 7.57
CA VAL A 342 2.75 -3.40 6.89
C VAL A 342 2.57 -4.66 7.74
N THR A 343 2.31 -5.80 7.10
CA THR A 343 2.39 -7.12 7.74
C THR A 343 3.48 -7.95 7.06
N ILE A 344 4.45 -8.42 7.83
CA ILE A 344 5.48 -9.38 7.42
C ILE A 344 5.17 -10.69 8.13
N ASP A 345 4.94 -11.76 7.36
CA ASP A 345 4.45 -13.04 7.87
C ASP A 345 5.09 -14.21 7.14
N GLY A 346 5.98 -14.94 7.81
CA GLY A 346 6.73 -16.04 7.21
C GLY A 346 7.98 -15.53 6.48
N VAL A 347 9.11 -15.53 7.18
CA VAL A 347 10.44 -15.30 6.60
C VAL A 347 11.37 -16.40 7.06
N ASP A 348 11.72 -17.30 6.15
CA ASP A 348 12.44 -18.53 6.46
C ASP A 348 13.81 -18.54 5.78
N ALA A 349 14.88 -18.59 6.57
CA ALA A 349 16.25 -18.74 6.13
C ALA A 349 16.76 -20.17 6.40
N PRO A 350 17.89 -20.59 5.79
CA PRO A 350 18.52 -21.86 6.08
C PRO A 350 18.73 -22.10 7.58
N ASP A 351 18.32 -23.27 8.05
CA ASP A 351 18.35 -23.65 9.46
C ASP A 351 19.74 -24.07 9.98
N GLY A 352 19.90 -24.01 11.30
CA GLY A 352 21.03 -24.59 12.03
C GLY A 352 22.21 -23.63 12.23
N MET A 353 23.36 -24.19 12.58
CA MET A 353 24.59 -23.43 12.81
C MET A 353 25.14 -22.83 11.51
N TRP A 354 25.81 -21.68 11.61
CA TRP A 354 26.53 -21.09 10.47
C TRP A 354 27.48 -22.09 9.79
N ALA A 355 28.19 -22.88 10.60
CA ALA A 355 29.13 -23.91 10.16
C ALA A 355 28.48 -25.04 9.36
N ASP A 356 27.19 -25.30 9.59
CA ASP A 356 26.40 -26.35 8.93
C ASP A 356 25.56 -25.81 7.77
N GLY A 357 25.71 -24.53 7.43
CA GLY A 357 24.98 -23.88 6.34
C GLY A 357 23.83 -22.98 6.78
N GLY A 358 23.54 -22.91 8.08
CA GLY A 358 22.50 -22.02 8.62
C GLY A 358 22.78 -20.54 8.38
N ARG A 359 21.73 -19.75 8.19
CA ARG A 359 21.80 -18.33 7.83
C ARG A 359 20.77 -17.50 8.60
N GLY A 360 20.93 -16.19 8.50
CA GLY A 360 20.09 -15.22 9.19
C GLY A 360 18.77 -14.98 8.48
N ALA A 361 17.68 -14.95 9.26
CA ALA A 361 16.39 -14.40 8.84
C ALA A 361 16.12 -13.07 9.54
N ASN A 362 15.55 -12.10 8.82
CA ASN A 362 15.09 -10.85 9.43
C ASN A 362 13.70 -10.48 8.93
N GLY A 363 12.81 -10.04 9.83
CA GLY A 363 11.60 -9.34 9.40
C GLY A 363 11.97 -8.07 8.65
N ILE A 364 12.73 -7.18 9.30
CA ILE A 364 13.28 -5.96 8.69
C ILE A 364 14.78 -5.86 8.97
N LYS A 365 15.59 -5.69 7.93
CA LYS A 365 17.03 -5.46 8.02
C LYS A 365 17.38 -4.05 7.55
N LEU A 366 18.07 -3.32 8.42
CA LEU A 366 18.46 -1.93 8.24
C LEU A 366 19.98 -1.89 8.22
N GLN A 367 20.58 -1.63 7.05
CA GLN A 367 22.00 -1.87 6.86
C GLN A 367 22.79 -0.68 6.27
N SER A 368 23.95 -0.40 6.89
CA SER A 368 24.91 0.63 6.46
C SER A 368 24.41 2.07 6.62
N ASN A 369 24.88 3.02 5.82
CA ASN A 369 24.58 4.45 5.96
C ASN A 369 23.14 4.79 5.51
N ILE A 370 22.18 4.51 6.39
CA ILE A 370 20.77 4.85 6.20
C ILE A 370 20.28 5.67 7.40
N THR A 371 19.38 6.62 7.16
CA THR A 371 18.87 7.52 8.21
C THR A 371 17.39 7.81 8.02
N ASN A 372 16.71 8.19 9.10
CA ASN A 372 15.31 8.61 9.10
C ASN A 372 14.37 7.49 8.61
N ILE A 373 14.39 6.37 9.34
CA ILE A 373 13.55 5.22 9.05
C ILE A 373 12.39 5.18 10.03
N ASN A 374 11.15 5.21 9.54
CA ASN A 374 9.95 5.17 10.37
C ASN A 374 9.18 3.88 10.13
N VAL A 375 8.95 3.12 11.20
CA VAL A 375 8.16 1.88 11.16
C VAL A 375 6.91 2.08 12.01
N THR A 376 5.74 2.18 11.37
CA THR A 376 4.48 2.53 12.02
C THR A 376 3.40 1.48 11.77
N ASN A 377 2.68 1.08 12.83
CA ASN A 377 1.57 0.13 12.78
C ASN A 377 1.91 -1.15 11.98
N THR A 378 3.10 -1.70 12.24
CA THR A 378 3.65 -2.83 11.49
C THR A 378 3.64 -4.09 12.34
N LYS A 379 3.25 -5.22 11.72
CA LYS A 379 3.27 -6.55 12.33
C LYS A 379 4.36 -7.39 11.68
N ILE A 380 5.24 -7.98 12.47
CA ILE A 380 6.32 -8.84 12.02
C ILE A 380 6.16 -10.15 12.76
N LYS A 381 5.92 -11.24 12.05
CA LYS A 381 5.73 -12.53 12.69
C LYS A 381 6.25 -13.70 11.87
N ASP A 382 6.47 -14.80 12.59
CA ASP A 382 6.82 -16.09 12.02
C ASP A 382 8.15 -15.96 11.22
N ILE A 383 9.21 -15.56 11.94
CA ILE A 383 10.55 -15.38 11.37
C ILE A 383 11.45 -16.52 11.85
N ALA A 384 12.00 -17.32 10.94
CA ALA A 384 12.82 -18.47 11.30
C ALA A 384 14.13 -18.54 10.52
N GLY A 385 15.22 -18.86 11.20
CA GLY A 385 16.51 -19.10 10.56
C GLY A 385 17.51 -19.66 11.56
N GLY A 386 18.74 -19.92 11.11
CA GLY A 386 19.83 -20.32 12.00
C GLY A 386 20.03 -19.33 13.15
N TRP A 387 20.04 -18.04 12.82
CA TRP A 387 19.79 -16.94 13.75
C TRP A 387 18.71 -16.05 13.17
N SER A 388 17.99 -15.31 14.01
CA SER A 388 16.82 -14.57 13.53
C SER A 388 16.52 -13.34 14.35
N TYR A 389 15.96 -12.35 13.64
CA TYR A 389 15.61 -11.06 14.19
C TYR A 389 14.24 -10.61 13.69
N GLY A 390 13.42 -10.00 14.55
CA GLY A 390 12.29 -9.21 14.10
C GLY A 390 12.76 -8.00 13.29
N VAL A 391 13.64 -7.19 13.89
CA VAL A 391 14.31 -6.04 13.24
C VAL A 391 15.78 -5.97 13.61
N THR A 392 16.64 -5.66 12.62
CA THR A 392 18.09 -5.52 12.84
C THR A 392 18.69 -4.29 12.16
N PRO A 393 19.04 -3.25 12.93
CA PRO A 393 20.03 -2.26 12.54
C PRO A 393 21.45 -2.82 12.64
N THR A 394 22.19 -2.81 11.52
CA THR A 394 23.55 -3.35 11.46
C THR A 394 24.44 -2.60 10.47
N ALA A 395 25.74 -2.63 10.72
CA ALA A 395 26.74 -2.17 9.76
C ALA A 395 26.89 -3.16 8.58
N SER A 396 27.73 -2.81 7.62
CA SER A 396 28.17 -3.70 6.54
C SER A 396 29.68 -3.92 6.63
N ASN A 397 30.14 -5.15 6.34
CA ASN A 397 31.57 -5.43 6.29
C ASN A 397 32.26 -4.79 5.06
N THR A 398 31.49 -4.25 4.12
CA THR A 398 31.99 -3.79 2.82
C THR A 398 31.46 -2.42 2.40
N GLN A 399 30.50 -1.87 3.14
CA GLN A 399 29.88 -0.58 2.87
C GLN A 399 30.01 0.29 4.12
N SER A 400 30.16 1.59 3.95
CA SER A 400 30.41 2.51 5.06
C SER A 400 29.14 2.91 5.82
N GLY A 401 29.33 3.42 7.03
CA GLY A 401 28.28 4.00 7.85
C GLY A 401 27.43 2.99 8.61
N ILE A 402 26.51 3.52 9.40
CA ILE A 402 25.63 2.78 10.30
C ILE A 402 24.22 3.38 10.26
N PRO A 403 23.18 2.59 10.52
CA PRO A 403 21.81 3.11 10.60
C PRO A 403 21.65 4.13 11.73
N LYS A 404 20.87 5.20 11.47
CA LYS A 404 20.60 6.30 12.41
C LYS A 404 19.14 6.73 12.36
N ASN A 405 18.67 7.43 13.40
CA ASN A 405 17.32 7.95 13.55
C ASN A 405 16.23 6.97 13.06
N ILE A 406 16.02 5.91 13.82
CA ILE A 406 15.03 4.87 13.54
C ILE A 406 13.89 4.99 14.55
N SER A 407 12.66 5.02 14.07
CA SER A 407 11.48 5.09 14.93
C SER A 407 10.58 3.86 14.76
N PHE A 408 10.11 3.34 15.89
CA PHE A 408 9.13 2.26 15.96
C PHE A 408 7.88 2.78 16.68
N ASP A 409 6.75 2.87 15.98
CA ASP A 409 5.47 3.26 16.56
C ASP A 409 4.42 2.17 16.30
N SER A 410 3.83 1.64 17.37
CA SER A 410 2.75 0.66 17.27
C SER A 410 3.17 -0.61 16.52
N VAL A 411 4.40 -1.05 16.75
CA VAL A 411 4.99 -2.24 16.12
C VAL A 411 4.72 -3.48 16.97
N THR A 412 4.39 -4.60 16.32
CA THR A 412 4.29 -5.92 16.97
C THR A 412 5.28 -6.88 16.33
N ILE A 413 6.14 -7.49 17.14
CA ILE A 413 7.07 -8.56 16.75
C ILE A 413 6.64 -9.82 17.51
N ASN A 414 6.38 -10.91 16.80
CA ASN A 414 5.85 -12.14 17.39
C ASN A 414 6.45 -13.39 16.75
N ASN A 415 6.83 -14.38 17.54
CA ASN A 415 7.30 -15.68 17.07
C ASN A 415 8.52 -15.54 16.14
N VAL A 416 9.63 -15.13 16.73
CA VAL A 416 10.95 -15.17 16.08
C VAL A 416 11.66 -16.40 16.61
N VAL A 417 12.19 -17.24 15.73
CA VAL A 417 12.76 -18.55 16.09
C VAL A 417 14.16 -18.69 15.52
N ALA A 418 15.11 -19.01 16.40
CA ALA A 418 16.49 -19.32 16.00
C ALA A 418 16.70 -20.82 16.14
N SER A 419 17.05 -21.50 15.05
CA SER A 419 17.26 -22.96 15.04
C SER A 419 18.70 -23.35 15.38
N GLY A 420 19.64 -22.43 15.32
CA GLY A 420 21.00 -22.65 15.75
C GLY A 420 21.14 -22.60 17.27
N SER A 421 21.61 -23.71 17.87
CA SER A 421 21.84 -23.89 19.31
C SER A 421 22.60 -22.78 20.06
N ASP A 422 23.47 -22.04 19.38
CA ASP A 422 24.31 -20.99 19.97
C ASP A 422 23.74 -19.59 19.75
N TYR A 423 22.63 -19.48 19.02
CA TYR A 423 21.97 -18.23 18.69
C TYR A 423 20.66 -18.10 19.47
N SER A 424 20.29 -16.86 19.75
CA SER A 424 19.00 -16.52 20.34
C SER A 424 18.17 -15.78 19.31
N SER A 425 16.89 -16.14 19.22
CA SER A 425 15.91 -15.35 18.48
C SER A 425 15.75 -13.99 19.15
N THR A 426 15.74 -12.93 18.35
CA THR A 426 15.77 -11.56 18.87
C THR A 426 14.61 -10.74 18.34
N GLY A 427 13.96 -9.96 19.21
CA GLY A 427 12.97 -8.97 18.80
C GLY A 427 13.60 -7.86 17.96
N VAL A 428 14.36 -6.97 18.62
CA VAL A 428 15.14 -5.91 17.95
C VAL A 428 16.61 -6.04 18.32
N GLY A 429 17.49 -6.21 17.33
CA GLY A 429 18.92 -6.42 17.53
C GLY A 429 19.78 -5.33 16.91
N ILE A 430 20.39 -4.49 17.74
CA ILE A 430 21.47 -3.59 17.31
C ILE A 430 22.74 -4.43 17.21
N ASP A 431 23.13 -4.74 15.98
CA ASP A 431 24.17 -5.73 15.69
C ASP A 431 25.37 -5.10 14.96
N SER A 432 26.51 -5.79 14.99
CA SER A 432 27.67 -5.52 14.16
C SER A 432 27.61 -6.33 12.86
N ALA A 433 28.40 -5.93 11.87
CA ALA A 433 28.42 -6.62 10.57
C ALA A 433 28.92 -8.08 10.63
N SER A 434 29.69 -8.43 11.66
CA SER A 434 30.24 -9.77 11.87
C SER A 434 29.51 -10.56 12.97
N GLY A 435 28.58 -9.92 13.69
CA GLY A 435 27.99 -10.44 14.92
C GLY A 435 28.92 -10.35 16.13
N ASP A 436 30.15 -9.87 15.98
CA ASP A 436 31.12 -9.71 17.06
C ASP A 436 30.77 -8.47 17.93
N PRO A 437 30.55 -8.63 19.25
CA PRO A 437 30.31 -7.51 20.15
C PRO A 437 31.52 -6.57 20.32
N ALA A 438 32.74 -6.97 19.94
CA ALA A 438 33.92 -6.11 19.99
C ALA A 438 34.00 -5.11 18.81
N SER A 439 33.06 -5.14 17.88
CA SER A 439 33.01 -4.20 16.76
C SER A 439 32.71 -2.78 17.23
N THR A 440 33.43 -1.81 16.65
CA THR A 440 33.17 -0.38 16.90
C THR A 440 32.14 0.23 15.96
N GLU A 441 31.81 -0.44 14.85
CA GLU A 441 30.79 -0.01 13.89
C GLU A 441 29.48 -0.71 14.20
N VAL A 442 28.71 -0.09 15.11
CA VAL A 442 27.41 -0.57 15.57
C VAL A 442 26.50 0.65 15.73
N ALA A 443 25.22 0.53 15.38
CA ALA A 443 24.24 1.60 15.55
C ALA A 443 24.19 2.08 17.02
N ASP A 444 23.88 3.35 17.25
CA ASP A 444 23.71 3.90 18.60
C ASP A 444 22.29 3.58 19.10
N PRO A 445 22.10 2.90 20.25
CA PRO A 445 20.76 2.69 20.81
C PRO A 445 19.99 3.99 21.08
N ASN A 446 20.65 5.13 21.26
CA ASN A 446 19.99 6.43 21.45
C ASN A 446 19.41 7.01 20.15
N GLU A 447 19.79 6.46 19.00
CA GLU A 447 19.23 6.80 17.69
C GLU A 447 17.99 5.95 17.36
N LEU A 448 17.55 5.10 18.29
CA LEU A 448 16.32 4.33 18.19
C LEU A 448 15.26 4.88 19.15
N SER A 449 14.04 5.05 18.66
CA SER A 449 12.89 5.46 19.46
C SER A 449 11.76 4.44 19.36
N PHE A 450 11.05 4.23 20.46
CA PHE A 450 10.00 3.23 20.56
C PHE A 450 8.74 3.84 21.17
N THR A 451 7.60 3.56 20.56
CA THR A 451 6.26 3.90 21.06
C THR A 451 5.34 2.71 20.80
N ALA A 452 4.60 2.29 21.83
CA ALA A 452 3.63 1.18 21.74
C ALA A 452 4.16 -0.10 21.03
N THR A 453 5.43 -0.45 21.25
CA THR A 453 6.08 -1.61 20.65
C THR A 453 5.86 -2.84 21.51
N ASN A 454 5.41 -3.95 20.91
CA ASN A 454 5.12 -5.20 21.60
C ASN A 454 5.96 -6.33 20.99
N ILE A 455 6.79 -6.98 21.81
CA ILE A 455 7.68 -8.07 21.40
C ILE A 455 7.29 -9.31 22.19
N LYS A 456 7.01 -10.42 21.50
CA LYS A 456 6.51 -11.66 22.12
C LYS A 456 7.08 -12.89 21.44
N ASP A 457 7.12 -13.99 22.17
CA ASP A 457 7.55 -15.31 21.66
C ASP A 457 8.93 -15.20 20.98
N VAL A 458 9.89 -14.66 21.72
CA VAL A 458 11.31 -14.53 21.35
C VAL A 458 12.18 -14.94 22.53
N ASP A 459 13.42 -15.35 22.26
CA ASP A 459 14.40 -15.61 23.32
C ASP A 459 14.83 -14.29 23.99
N ILE A 460 15.23 -13.30 23.20
CA ILE A 460 15.70 -12.00 23.68
C ILE A 460 14.87 -10.88 23.07
N GLY A 461 14.29 -10.02 23.91
CA GLY A 461 13.50 -8.87 23.44
C GLY A 461 14.34 -7.85 22.67
N LEU A 462 15.37 -7.32 23.33
CA LEU A 462 16.29 -6.33 22.77
C LEU A 462 17.75 -6.78 22.93
N VAL A 463 18.52 -6.70 21.84
CA VAL A 463 19.96 -6.93 21.84
C VAL A 463 20.66 -5.62 21.51
N ASN A 464 21.68 -5.26 22.31
CA ASN A 464 22.54 -4.13 22.05
C ASN A 464 24.01 -4.55 22.09
N LYS A 465 24.66 -4.56 20.93
CA LYS A 465 26.11 -4.80 20.82
C LYS A 465 26.95 -3.53 20.84
N ASN A 466 26.34 -2.35 20.94
CA ASN A 466 27.10 -1.12 21.08
C ASN A 466 27.61 -1.00 22.51
N THR A 467 28.91 -1.23 22.72
CA THR A 467 29.52 -1.17 24.07
C THR A 467 29.72 0.24 24.59
N ASN A 468 29.49 1.29 23.77
CA ASN A 468 29.63 2.68 24.21
C ASN A 468 28.40 3.20 24.94
N HIS A 469 27.24 2.54 24.76
CA HIS A 469 25.97 2.96 25.33
C HIS A 469 25.19 1.75 25.82
N GLU A 470 24.76 1.76 27.09
CA GLU A 470 23.84 0.72 27.59
C GLU A 470 22.41 0.99 27.14
N LEU A 471 21.67 -0.09 26.86
CA LEU A 471 20.25 -0.08 26.59
C LEU A 471 19.50 -0.69 27.78
N SER A 472 18.52 0.03 28.31
CA SER A 472 17.49 -0.51 29.19
C SER A 472 16.19 -0.72 28.39
N VAL A 473 15.18 -1.38 28.97
CA VAL A 473 13.87 -1.49 28.31
C VAL A 473 13.29 -0.08 28.15
N PRO A 474 13.12 0.44 26.91
CA PRO A 474 12.63 1.79 26.70
C PRO A 474 11.16 1.92 27.14
N GLU A 475 10.76 3.14 27.50
CA GLU A 475 9.35 3.44 27.74
C GLU A 475 8.52 3.17 26.47
N GLY A 476 7.37 2.51 26.61
CA GLY A 476 6.53 2.14 25.47
C GLY A 476 6.89 0.81 24.81
N VAL A 477 7.89 0.06 25.31
CA VAL A 477 8.18 -1.32 24.87
C VAL A 477 7.63 -2.34 25.88
N ASN A 478 6.77 -3.25 25.42
CA ASN A 478 6.29 -4.39 26.18
C ASN A 478 6.94 -5.67 25.64
N ILE A 479 7.64 -6.40 26.50
CA ILE A 479 8.40 -7.59 26.10
C ILE A 479 7.89 -8.81 26.89
N ASP A 480 7.50 -9.84 26.15
CA ASP A 480 7.25 -11.20 26.63
C ASP A 480 8.31 -12.09 25.98
N SER A 481 9.38 -12.40 26.73
CA SER A 481 10.54 -13.14 26.20
C SER A 481 10.92 -14.30 27.11
N ASP A 482 11.45 -15.36 26.50
CA ASP A 482 11.75 -16.62 27.18
C ASP A 482 13.09 -16.59 27.94
N LEU A 483 14.10 -15.88 27.41
CA LEU A 483 15.41 -15.78 28.05
C LEU A 483 15.60 -14.44 28.76
N LYS A 484 15.50 -13.31 28.03
CA LYS A 484 15.82 -11.98 28.55
C LYS A 484 15.09 -10.85 27.84
N ASN A 485 14.64 -9.86 28.61
CA ASN A 485 14.06 -8.65 28.03
C ASN A 485 15.11 -7.81 27.28
N VAL A 486 16.31 -7.64 27.86
CA VAL A 486 17.42 -6.90 27.22
C VAL A 486 18.73 -7.62 27.47
N TRP A 487 19.57 -7.67 26.45
CA TRP A 487 20.96 -8.10 26.54
C TRP A 487 21.88 -7.00 25.98
N ASN A 488 22.84 -6.56 26.80
CA ASN A 488 23.91 -5.67 26.38
C ASN A 488 25.21 -6.47 26.28
N ALA A 489 26.03 -6.18 25.27
CA ALA A 489 27.40 -6.66 25.23
C ALA A 489 28.22 -5.97 26.34
N ASP A 490 28.92 -6.78 27.15
CA ASP A 490 29.88 -6.25 28.14
C ASP A 490 31.14 -5.74 27.42
N SER A 491 31.68 -4.58 27.85
CA SER A 491 32.90 -3.95 27.30
C SER A 491 34.19 -4.70 27.63
#